data_AF-A0A2N2BXR4-F1
#
_entry.id   AF-A0A2N2BXR4-F1
#
_cell.length_a   1.000
_cell.length_b   1.000
_cell.length_c   1.000
_cell.angle_alpha   90.00
_cell.angle_beta   90.00
_cell.angle_gamma   90.00
#
_symmetry.space_group_name_H-M   'P 1'
#
loop_
_entity.id
_entity.type
_entity.pdbx_description
1 polymer ?
#
loop_
_entity_poly.entity_id
_entity_poly.type
_entity_poly.pdbx_seq_one_letter_code
_entity_poly.pdbx_strand_id
1 'polypeptide(L)'
;MSDFRSITKNSKHAEQLADEYLRYYYKGQQISYPINPFQMLIDEGVNFALRDFGHLEGVYIPARSRDDIAIAGINLNRPITRQRFTAAHELCHHFRDSEHQICPIIGRKSAVEKYADSFASSILMPLGELRSQVNIRAKNGYVEFDDVLEIADYFGVSFESCLFRIAYYIHAVAGNTEATELKKRIRKYKPDRRRKELGLNNIPLYEGLINSYEHALRLVPNECVQNVFQNDYIYNDSRIEGVDIDIETAAEIVTDIRLSQQSSKYCPEENEAFLSIAGHAAMYSHIFNTSMSGKCSVFDTVALNKKLFSCFPHPEFGGQFRQNNTLVLGAKFETTDHRNIIPELLKVDEKVKSLIEHRTEFSISSYIEIAVHLHHELTVIHPFGDGNGRTLRAFFNMLMVRNNLTPIYIKIEDKDEYLAALAIADTSADYASLYEFFFKAILRANVDLTR
;
A
#
# COMPACT_ATOMS: atom_id res chain seq x y z
N MET A 1 22.51 30.47 -5.40
CA MET A 1 22.00 29.31 -6.13
C MET A 1 20.98 29.82 -7.13
N SER A 2 21.27 29.71 -8.42
CA SER A 2 20.32 30.08 -9.47
C SER A 2 19.03 29.28 -9.30
N ASP A 3 17.91 29.97 -9.12
CA ASP A 3 16.59 29.37 -8.97
C ASP A 3 16.27 28.56 -10.24
N PHE A 4 16.10 27.24 -10.10
CA PHE A 4 15.74 26.34 -11.20
C PHE A 4 14.50 26.87 -11.96
N ARG A 5 13.61 27.58 -11.25
CA ARG A 5 12.42 28.24 -11.83
C ARG A 5 12.73 29.34 -12.86
N SER A 6 13.95 29.89 -12.89
CA SER A 6 14.36 30.82 -13.95
C SER A 6 14.72 30.12 -15.27
N ILE A 7 15.10 28.83 -15.20
CA ILE A 7 15.46 27.97 -16.34
C ILE A 7 14.20 27.37 -16.97
N THR A 8 13.19 27.02 -16.16
CA THR A 8 11.97 26.30 -16.56
C THR A 8 11.09 27.04 -17.58
N LYS A 9 11.00 28.37 -17.53
CA LYS A 9 10.13 29.15 -18.43
C LYS A 9 10.57 29.14 -19.90
N ASN A 10 11.86 28.89 -20.17
CA ASN A 10 12.44 29.01 -21.51
C ASN A 10 12.66 27.68 -22.23
N SER A 11 12.49 26.54 -21.55
CA SER A 11 12.71 25.23 -22.18
C SER A 11 11.58 24.86 -23.14
N LYS A 12 11.91 24.76 -24.44
CA LYS A 12 10.97 24.37 -25.50
C LYS A 12 10.75 22.86 -25.59
N HIS A 13 11.68 22.06 -25.04
CA HIS A 13 11.66 20.60 -25.15
C HIS A 13 11.57 19.95 -23.76
N ALA A 14 10.58 19.10 -23.59
CA ALA A 14 10.29 18.46 -22.30
C ALA A 14 11.41 17.53 -21.85
N GLU A 15 12.06 16.85 -22.79
CA GLU A 15 13.20 15.97 -22.54
C GLU A 15 14.41 16.76 -21.97
N GLN A 16 14.68 17.94 -22.52
CA GLN A 16 15.76 18.80 -22.05
C GLN A 16 15.48 19.32 -20.64
N LEU A 17 14.24 19.72 -20.37
CA LEU A 17 13.84 20.15 -19.02
C LEU A 17 13.99 19.01 -17.99
N ALA A 18 13.61 17.78 -18.35
CA ALA A 18 13.77 16.62 -17.49
C ALA A 18 15.25 16.33 -17.17
N ASP A 19 16.13 16.34 -18.18
CA ASP A 19 17.56 16.11 -17.99
C ASP A 19 18.21 17.21 -17.13
N GLU A 20 17.84 18.48 -17.35
CA GLU A 20 18.31 19.61 -16.54
C GLU A 20 17.82 19.49 -15.09
N TYR A 21 16.56 19.12 -14.88
CA TYR A 21 16.01 18.90 -13.55
C TYR A 21 16.74 17.78 -12.82
N LEU A 22 16.95 16.62 -13.47
CA LEU A 22 17.67 15.50 -12.85
C LEU A 22 19.10 15.90 -12.45
N ARG A 23 19.82 16.64 -13.29
CA ARG A 23 21.16 17.15 -12.94
C ARG A 23 21.13 18.10 -11.76
N TYR A 24 20.12 18.98 -11.71
CA TYR A 24 19.92 19.92 -10.61
C TYR A 24 19.59 19.18 -9.30
N TYR A 25 18.58 18.32 -9.32
CA TYR A 25 18.06 17.60 -8.16
C TYR A 25 19.13 16.69 -7.52
N TYR A 26 19.85 15.92 -8.34
CA TYR A 26 20.94 15.05 -7.87
C TYR A 26 22.29 15.77 -7.74
N LYS A 27 22.36 17.10 -7.96
CA LYS A 27 23.60 17.90 -7.86
C LYS A 27 24.77 17.31 -8.67
N GLY A 28 24.47 16.72 -9.84
CA GLY A 28 25.44 16.04 -10.70
C GLY A 28 25.98 14.70 -10.16
N GLN A 29 25.44 14.17 -9.07
CA GLN A 29 25.77 12.84 -8.55
C GLN A 29 25.10 11.73 -9.40
N GLN A 30 25.58 10.50 -9.23
CA GLN A 30 25.00 9.33 -9.89
C GLN A 30 23.56 9.12 -9.41
N ILE A 31 22.64 8.93 -10.36
CA ILE A 31 21.23 8.69 -10.09
C ILE A 31 21.03 7.22 -9.72
N SER A 32 20.31 6.97 -8.63
CA SER A 32 19.81 5.64 -8.29
C SER A 32 18.43 5.43 -8.90
N TYR A 33 18.24 4.30 -9.56
CA TYR A 33 16.94 3.89 -10.12
C TYR A 33 16.33 2.76 -9.29
N PRO A 34 15.00 2.70 -9.16
CA PRO A 34 14.01 3.60 -9.77
C PRO A 34 13.93 4.96 -9.04
N ILE A 35 13.80 6.07 -9.80
CA ILE A 35 13.64 7.42 -9.25
C ILE A 35 12.31 7.53 -8.48
N ASN A 36 12.23 8.27 -7.37
CA ASN A 36 10.98 8.47 -6.64
C ASN A 36 10.32 9.82 -6.97
N PRO A 37 9.31 9.86 -7.88
CA PRO A 37 8.64 11.11 -8.22
C PRO A 37 7.76 11.66 -7.09
N PHE A 38 7.32 10.83 -6.14
CA PHE A 38 6.56 11.28 -4.98
C PHE A 38 7.45 12.12 -4.06
N GLN A 39 8.69 11.68 -3.84
CA GLN A 39 9.66 12.46 -3.06
C GLN A 39 10.02 13.77 -3.75
N MET A 40 10.18 13.76 -5.08
CA MET A 40 10.43 14.98 -5.86
C MET A 40 9.31 16.01 -5.70
N LEU A 41 8.03 15.59 -5.67
CA LEU A 41 6.92 16.51 -5.38
C LEU A 41 7.09 17.17 -4.01
N ILE A 42 7.37 16.38 -2.97
CA ILE A 42 7.55 16.87 -1.59
C ILE A 42 8.75 17.84 -1.52
N ASP A 43 9.87 17.50 -2.13
CA ASP A 43 11.09 18.31 -2.09
C ASP A 43 10.92 19.65 -2.84
N GLU A 44 10.04 19.71 -3.84
CA GLU A 44 9.67 20.95 -4.54
C GLU A 44 8.53 21.72 -3.83
N GLY A 45 8.08 21.26 -2.67
CA GLY A 45 7.02 21.90 -1.88
C GLY A 45 5.61 21.66 -2.43
N VAL A 46 5.41 20.61 -3.21
CA VAL A 46 4.10 20.16 -3.68
C VAL A 46 3.62 19.02 -2.79
N ASN A 47 2.63 19.29 -1.95
CA ASN A 47 1.95 18.23 -1.23
C ASN A 47 1.18 17.37 -2.22
N PHE A 48 1.11 16.06 -2.00
CA PHE A 48 0.25 15.21 -2.82
C PHE A 48 -0.76 14.45 -1.96
N ALA A 49 -1.90 14.14 -2.56
CA ALA A 49 -2.98 13.40 -1.93
C ALA A 49 -3.42 12.25 -2.84
N LEU A 50 -3.55 11.07 -2.27
CA LEU A 50 -4.16 9.93 -2.95
C LEU A 50 -5.68 10.03 -2.79
N ARG A 51 -6.42 9.82 -3.87
CA ARG A 51 -7.90 9.83 -3.84
C ARG A 51 -8.46 8.83 -4.85
N ASP A 52 -9.71 8.43 -4.63
CA ASP A 52 -10.50 7.80 -5.68
C ASP A 52 -11.07 8.89 -6.59
N PHE A 53 -10.51 9.03 -7.79
CA PHE A 53 -11.02 9.95 -8.79
C PHE A 53 -11.84 9.26 -9.90
N GLY A 54 -12.24 8.00 -9.70
CA GLY A 54 -12.95 7.22 -10.72
C GLY A 54 -12.16 7.14 -12.03
N HIS A 55 -12.62 7.87 -13.05
CA HIS A 55 -12.02 7.88 -14.40
C HIS A 55 -10.84 8.84 -14.58
N LEU A 56 -10.62 9.76 -13.64
CA LEU A 56 -9.52 10.73 -13.68
C LEU A 56 -8.16 10.09 -13.34
N GLU A 57 -7.09 10.61 -13.92
CA GLU A 57 -5.72 10.12 -13.64
C GLU A 57 -5.09 10.84 -12.43
N GLY A 58 -5.34 12.13 -12.31
CA GLY A 58 -4.80 13.03 -11.31
C GLY A 58 -5.36 14.44 -11.47
N VAL A 59 -5.00 15.33 -10.56
CA VAL A 59 -5.38 16.75 -10.58
C VAL A 59 -4.24 17.56 -9.98
N TYR A 60 -3.82 18.64 -10.62
CA TYR A 60 -2.92 19.61 -10.00
C TYR A 60 -3.63 20.92 -9.64
N ILE A 61 -3.38 21.40 -8.42
CA ILE A 61 -3.91 22.65 -7.87
C ILE A 61 -2.71 23.55 -7.52
N PRO A 62 -2.48 24.65 -8.25
CA PRO A 62 -1.38 25.56 -7.95
C PRO A 62 -1.66 26.44 -6.72
N ALA A 63 -0.60 26.84 -6.01
CA ALA A 63 -0.67 27.88 -4.98
C ALA A 63 -0.99 29.24 -5.61
N ARG A 64 -2.02 29.95 -5.14
CA ARG A 64 -2.44 31.26 -5.67
C ARG A 64 -1.90 32.45 -4.88
N SER A 65 -1.46 32.20 -3.64
CA SER A 65 -0.88 33.19 -2.74
C SER A 65 0.41 32.65 -2.09
N ARG A 66 1.15 33.51 -1.35
CA ARG A 66 2.33 33.06 -0.58
C ARG A 66 1.97 32.17 0.61
N ASP A 67 0.70 32.21 1.03
CA ASP A 67 0.16 31.42 2.13
C ASP A 67 -0.50 30.12 1.62
N ASP A 68 -0.61 29.95 0.30
CA ASP A 68 -1.21 28.76 -0.33
C ASP A 68 -0.14 27.69 -0.60
N ILE A 69 -0.55 26.43 -0.54
CA ILE A 69 0.30 25.27 -0.83
C ILE A 69 -0.18 24.61 -2.13
N ALA A 70 0.75 24.22 -3.00
CA ALA A 70 0.42 23.47 -4.21
C ALA A 70 0.06 22.02 -3.85
N ILE A 71 -0.97 21.48 -4.50
CA ILE A 71 -1.48 20.11 -4.23
C ILE A 71 -1.56 19.31 -5.53
N ALA A 72 -0.97 18.10 -5.52
CA ALA A 72 -1.12 17.09 -6.56
C ALA A 72 -2.04 15.95 -6.09
N GLY A 73 -3.21 15.81 -6.69
CA GLY A 73 -4.09 14.66 -6.55
C GLY A 73 -3.63 13.53 -7.47
N ILE A 74 -3.50 12.31 -6.92
CA ILE A 74 -3.14 11.11 -7.68
C ILE A 74 -4.20 10.02 -7.46
N ASN A 75 -4.67 9.38 -8.55
CA ASN A 75 -5.68 8.33 -8.43
C ASN A 75 -5.09 7.02 -7.85
N LEU A 76 -5.56 6.64 -6.66
CA LEU A 76 -5.13 5.42 -5.95
C LEU A 76 -5.46 4.12 -6.70
N ASN A 77 -6.53 4.12 -7.51
CA ASN A 77 -7.02 2.93 -8.20
C ASN A 77 -6.19 2.54 -9.42
N ARG A 78 -5.14 3.31 -9.76
CA ARG A 78 -4.21 3.01 -10.85
C ARG A 78 -3.03 2.14 -10.35
N PRO A 79 -2.40 1.32 -11.22
CA PRO A 79 -1.17 0.62 -10.86
C PRO A 79 -0.07 1.58 -10.41
N ILE A 80 0.83 1.15 -9.52
CA ILE A 80 1.88 2.02 -8.95
C ILE A 80 2.77 2.67 -10.00
N THR A 81 3.09 1.99 -11.11
CA THR A 81 3.84 2.58 -12.23
C THR A 81 3.09 3.74 -12.88
N ARG A 82 1.76 3.69 -12.90
CA ARG A 82 0.91 4.77 -13.43
C ARG A 82 0.77 5.91 -12.43
N GLN A 83 0.62 5.62 -11.14
CA GLN A 83 0.65 6.63 -10.08
C GLN A 83 1.96 7.44 -10.10
N ARG A 84 3.10 6.76 -10.26
CA ARG A 84 4.43 7.38 -10.43
C ARG A 84 4.49 8.28 -11.66
N PHE A 85 3.93 7.83 -12.79
CA PHE A 85 3.82 8.65 -13.99
C PHE A 85 2.99 9.91 -13.73
N THR A 86 1.83 9.80 -13.08
CA THR A 86 1.00 10.94 -12.71
C THR A 86 1.77 11.90 -11.80
N ALA A 87 2.48 11.41 -10.77
CA ALA A 87 3.30 12.25 -9.91
C ALA A 87 4.34 13.08 -10.70
N ALA A 88 5.07 12.44 -11.63
CA ALA A 88 6.03 13.12 -12.49
C ALA A 88 5.37 14.09 -13.50
N HIS A 89 4.14 13.80 -13.93
CA HIS A 89 3.33 14.65 -14.79
C HIS A 89 2.88 15.92 -14.03
N GLU A 90 2.35 15.78 -12.82
CA GLU A 90 1.95 16.93 -12.00
C GLU A 90 3.15 17.79 -11.59
N LEU A 91 4.32 17.17 -11.38
CA LEU A 91 5.57 17.90 -11.16
C LEU A 91 5.91 18.82 -12.35
N CYS A 92 5.63 18.39 -13.58
CA CYS A 92 5.81 19.24 -14.76
C CYS A 92 4.90 20.48 -14.71
N HIS A 93 3.63 20.28 -14.33
CA HIS A 93 2.69 21.38 -14.18
C HIS A 93 3.12 22.35 -13.08
N HIS A 94 3.72 21.86 -12.00
CA HIS A 94 4.32 22.72 -10.98
C HIS A 94 5.39 23.66 -11.55
N PHE A 95 6.24 23.16 -12.47
CA PHE A 95 7.30 23.96 -13.05
C PHE A 95 6.85 24.97 -14.11
N ARG A 96 5.71 24.75 -14.77
CA ARG A 96 5.30 25.53 -15.95
C ARG A 96 3.93 26.20 -15.87
N ASP A 97 2.97 25.61 -15.16
CA ASP A 97 1.56 25.97 -15.22
C ASP A 97 1.02 26.48 -13.87
N SER A 98 1.76 27.36 -13.21
CA SER A 98 1.33 27.99 -11.94
C SER A 98 0.04 28.82 -12.05
N GLU A 99 -0.52 29.00 -13.26
CA GLU A 99 -1.70 29.84 -13.52
C GLU A 99 -2.93 29.10 -14.07
N HIS A 100 -2.87 27.80 -14.41
CA HIS A 100 -4.02 27.09 -15.00
C HIS A 100 -4.73 26.18 -13.99
N GLN A 101 -6.06 26.32 -13.92
CA GLN A 101 -6.95 25.59 -13.02
C GLN A 101 -7.58 24.41 -13.75
N ILE A 102 -7.26 23.19 -13.30
CA ILE A 102 -7.98 21.93 -13.54
C ILE A 102 -7.72 21.26 -14.90
N CYS A 103 -7.28 19.99 -14.86
CA CYS A 103 -7.10 19.10 -16.02
C CYS A 103 -8.45 18.77 -16.70
N PRO A 104 -8.63 19.03 -18.01
CA PRO A 104 -9.82 18.58 -18.73
C PRO A 104 -9.74 17.09 -19.10
N ILE A 105 -10.82 16.37 -18.80
CA ILE A 105 -10.94 14.90 -18.82
C ILE A 105 -11.11 14.32 -20.23
N ILE A 106 -11.55 15.11 -21.23
CA ILE A 106 -12.06 14.54 -22.48
C ILE A 106 -11.70 15.45 -23.66
N GLY A 107 -10.80 15.00 -24.56
CA GLY A 107 -10.51 15.70 -25.81
C GLY A 107 -9.11 15.44 -26.42
N ARG A 108 -8.79 16.22 -27.47
CA ARG A 108 -7.48 16.26 -28.11
C ARG A 108 -6.47 16.83 -27.10
N LYS A 109 -5.52 16.01 -26.62
CA LYS A 109 -4.49 16.45 -25.65
C LYS A 109 -3.88 17.77 -26.08
N SER A 110 -3.94 18.78 -25.20
CA SER A 110 -3.36 20.09 -25.44
C SER A 110 -1.84 19.99 -25.61
N ALA A 111 -1.21 21.03 -26.15
CA ALA A 111 0.25 21.05 -26.26
C ALA A 111 0.93 20.95 -24.88
N VAL A 112 0.28 21.48 -23.84
CA VAL A 112 0.74 21.44 -22.45
C VAL A 112 0.73 20.00 -21.91
N GLU A 113 -0.38 19.29 -22.07
CA GLU A 113 -0.52 17.88 -21.65
C GLU A 113 0.51 16.97 -22.33
N LYS A 114 0.75 17.17 -23.64
CA LYS A 114 1.78 16.42 -24.37
C LYS A 114 3.19 16.73 -23.86
N TYR A 115 3.44 17.99 -23.49
CA TYR A 115 4.72 18.38 -22.91
C TYR A 115 4.92 17.72 -21.54
N ALA A 116 3.90 17.72 -20.68
CA ALA A 116 3.94 17.06 -19.37
C ALA A 116 4.11 15.53 -19.51
N ASP A 117 3.43 14.88 -20.46
CA ASP A 117 3.64 13.46 -20.76
C ASP A 117 5.09 13.15 -21.19
N SER A 118 5.65 13.96 -22.09
CA SER A 118 7.04 13.81 -22.54
C SER A 118 8.03 14.05 -21.40
N PHE A 119 7.76 15.01 -20.53
CA PHE A 119 8.58 15.30 -19.35
C PHE A 119 8.54 14.13 -18.37
N ALA A 120 7.36 13.66 -17.98
CA ALA A 120 7.18 12.55 -17.05
C ALA A 120 7.87 11.27 -17.57
N SER A 121 7.72 10.97 -18.86
CA SER A 121 8.38 9.83 -19.50
C SER A 121 9.91 9.95 -19.46
N SER A 122 10.44 11.18 -19.56
CA SER A 122 11.88 11.43 -19.63
C SER A 122 12.54 11.55 -18.28
N ILE A 123 11.82 12.03 -17.25
CA ILE A 123 12.28 11.95 -15.86
C ILE A 123 12.38 10.49 -15.42
N LEU A 124 11.32 9.70 -15.62
CA LEU A 124 11.28 8.33 -15.09
C LEU A 124 12.18 7.38 -15.87
N MET A 125 12.43 7.66 -17.16
CA MET A 125 13.25 6.84 -18.04
C MET A 125 14.07 7.72 -19.00
N PRO A 126 15.16 8.34 -18.51
CA PRO A 126 16.04 9.19 -19.32
C PRO A 126 16.65 8.41 -20.49
N LEU A 127 16.72 9.02 -21.67
CA LEU A 127 17.17 8.32 -22.89
C LEU A 127 18.63 7.86 -22.82
N GLY A 128 19.49 8.63 -22.16
CA GLY A 128 20.90 8.27 -21.97
C GLY A 128 21.06 6.98 -21.18
N GLU A 129 20.40 6.90 -20.01
CA GLU A 129 20.44 5.72 -19.16
C GLU A 129 19.70 4.54 -19.81
N LEU A 130 18.56 4.78 -20.48
CA LEU A 130 17.84 3.73 -21.20
C LEU A 130 18.74 3.07 -22.27
N ARG A 131 19.51 3.88 -23.02
CA ARG A 131 20.46 3.36 -24.00
C ARG A 131 21.56 2.52 -23.33
N SER A 132 22.05 2.93 -22.16
CA SER A 132 23.01 2.16 -21.37
C SER A 132 22.43 0.79 -20.98
N GLN A 133 21.23 0.77 -20.40
CA GLN A 133 20.56 -0.47 -19.97
C GLN A 133 20.23 -1.41 -21.13
N VAL A 134 19.87 -0.86 -22.29
CA VAL A 134 19.71 -1.63 -23.54
C VAL A 134 21.05 -2.23 -23.98
N ASN A 135 22.12 -1.44 -24.02
CA ASN A 135 23.44 -1.92 -24.47
C ASN A 135 24.00 -3.03 -23.58
N ILE A 136 23.72 -3.00 -22.27
CA ILE A 136 24.15 -4.04 -21.33
C ILE A 136 23.50 -5.40 -21.64
N ARG A 137 22.23 -5.39 -22.08
CA ARG A 137 21.42 -6.61 -22.30
C ARG A 137 21.35 -7.05 -23.75
N ALA A 138 21.60 -6.13 -24.69
CA ALA A 138 21.42 -6.37 -26.11
C ALA A 138 22.35 -7.48 -26.63
N LYS A 139 21.77 -8.40 -27.39
CA LYS A 139 22.48 -9.43 -28.15
C LYS A 139 22.36 -9.10 -29.62
N ASN A 140 23.49 -8.96 -30.30
CA ASN A 140 23.55 -8.51 -31.71
C ASN A 140 22.82 -7.18 -31.96
N GLY A 141 22.84 -6.27 -30.98
CA GLY A 141 22.19 -4.95 -31.07
C GLY A 141 20.69 -4.95 -30.77
N TYR A 142 20.10 -6.08 -30.39
CA TYR A 142 18.68 -6.18 -30.06
C TYR A 142 18.43 -6.73 -28.65
N VAL A 143 17.35 -6.29 -28.03
CA VAL A 143 16.79 -6.81 -26.77
C VAL A 143 15.49 -7.57 -27.03
N GLU A 144 15.31 -8.67 -26.30
CA GLU A 144 14.10 -9.47 -26.26
C GLU A 144 13.13 -8.96 -25.19
N PHE A 145 11.94 -9.56 -25.10
CA PHE A 145 10.90 -9.08 -24.17
C PHE A 145 11.25 -9.32 -22.69
N ASP A 146 11.98 -10.39 -22.36
CA ASP A 146 12.50 -10.60 -21.00
C ASP A 146 13.49 -9.48 -20.63
N ASP A 147 14.40 -9.10 -21.54
CA ASP A 147 15.34 -7.99 -21.33
C ASP A 147 14.60 -6.65 -21.13
N VAL A 148 13.57 -6.38 -21.95
CA VAL A 148 12.73 -5.18 -21.82
C VAL A 148 11.99 -5.16 -20.48
N LEU A 149 11.58 -6.31 -19.96
CA LEU A 149 10.90 -6.43 -18.68
C LEU A 149 11.85 -6.12 -17.51
N GLU A 150 13.09 -6.59 -17.55
CA GLU A 150 14.13 -6.22 -16.58
C GLU A 150 14.47 -4.73 -16.63
N ILE A 151 14.56 -4.15 -17.83
CA ILE A 151 14.81 -2.71 -18.00
C ILE A 151 13.62 -1.90 -17.44
N ALA A 152 12.39 -2.33 -17.69
CA ALA A 152 11.21 -1.67 -17.16
C ALA A 152 11.17 -1.71 -15.62
N ASP A 153 11.57 -2.84 -15.03
CA ASP A 153 11.72 -3.00 -13.58
C ASP A 153 12.79 -2.07 -13.00
N TYR A 154 13.97 -2.01 -13.63
CA TYR A 154 15.05 -1.09 -13.24
C TYR A 154 14.58 0.36 -13.13
N PHE A 155 13.80 0.85 -14.10
CA PHE A 155 13.27 2.22 -14.07
C PHE A 155 11.99 2.37 -13.20
N GLY A 156 11.34 1.27 -12.82
CA GLY A 156 10.05 1.30 -12.12
C GLY A 156 8.93 1.88 -12.99
N VAL A 157 8.91 1.52 -14.28
CA VAL A 157 7.92 1.96 -15.27
C VAL A 157 7.15 0.77 -15.86
N SER A 158 6.06 1.03 -16.57
CA SER A 158 5.32 -0.07 -17.20
C SER A 158 6.11 -0.72 -18.34
N PHE A 159 5.94 -2.04 -18.51
CA PHE A 159 6.53 -2.80 -19.61
C PHE A 159 6.22 -2.16 -20.98
N GLU A 160 4.96 -1.80 -21.21
CA GLU A 160 4.51 -1.23 -22.48
C GLU A 160 5.18 0.12 -22.76
N SER A 161 5.28 1.00 -21.76
CA SER A 161 5.98 2.29 -21.89
C SER A 161 7.47 2.09 -22.22
N CYS A 162 8.14 1.15 -21.55
CA CYS A 162 9.55 0.84 -21.81
C CYS A 162 9.74 0.27 -23.23
N LEU A 163 8.94 -0.72 -23.60
CA LEU A 163 8.99 -1.38 -24.90
C LEU A 163 8.85 -0.38 -26.05
N PHE A 164 7.84 0.49 -26.01
CA PHE A 164 7.62 1.48 -27.05
C PHE A 164 8.73 2.53 -27.12
N ARG A 165 9.29 2.93 -25.97
CA ARG A 165 10.40 3.88 -25.95
C ARG A 165 11.66 3.27 -26.55
N ILE A 166 11.98 2.00 -26.24
CA ILE A 166 13.10 1.30 -26.88
C ILE A 166 12.84 1.13 -28.38
N ALA A 167 11.63 0.72 -28.79
CA ALA A 167 11.31 0.49 -30.20
C ALA A 167 11.45 1.75 -31.07
N TYR A 168 11.03 2.91 -30.57
CA TYR A 168 10.93 4.14 -31.38
C TYR A 168 12.05 5.16 -31.17
N TYR A 169 12.80 5.09 -30.06
CA TYR A 169 13.92 6.02 -29.82
C TYR A 169 15.29 5.35 -29.85
N ILE A 170 15.35 4.06 -29.48
CA ILE A 170 16.61 3.30 -29.47
C ILE A 170 16.73 2.38 -30.69
N HIS A 171 15.58 1.93 -31.23
CA HIS A 171 15.47 1.01 -32.38
C HIS A 171 16.16 -0.34 -32.14
N ALA A 172 16.05 -0.86 -30.91
CA ALA A 172 16.76 -2.07 -30.48
C ALA A 172 15.83 -3.21 -30.06
N VAL A 173 14.52 -3.18 -30.37
CA VAL A 173 13.63 -4.31 -30.04
C VAL A 173 13.71 -5.36 -31.14
N ALA A 174 13.94 -6.63 -30.77
CA ALA A 174 13.97 -7.72 -31.73
C ALA A 174 12.62 -7.93 -32.43
N GLY A 175 12.63 -8.27 -33.72
CA GLY A 175 11.43 -8.58 -34.52
C GLY A 175 10.63 -7.35 -34.97
N ASN A 176 9.35 -7.54 -35.29
CA ASN A 176 8.50 -6.48 -35.83
C ASN A 176 8.11 -5.45 -34.74
N THR A 177 8.42 -4.17 -34.99
CA THR A 177 8.21 -3.02 -34.10
C THR A 177 7.03 -2.13 -34.50
N GLU A 178 6.23 -2.51 -35.49
CA GLU A 178 4.98 -1.81 -35.80
C GLU A 178 4.02 -1.84 -34.61
N ALA A 179 3.34 -0.73 -34.35
CA ALA A 179 2.53 -0.56 -33.14
C ALA A 179 1.44 -1.63 -32.97
N THR A 180 0.80 -2.03 -34.07
CA THR A 180 -0.25 -3.06 -34.08
C THR A 180 0.34 -4.45 -33.78
N GLU A 181 1.53 -4.74 -34.27
CA GLU A 181 2.20 -6.03 -34.07
C GLU A 181 2.80 -6.13 -32.68
N LEU A 182 3.44 -5.07 -32.17
CA LEU A 182 3.90 -5.01 -30.79
C LEU A 182 2.75 -5.29 -29.81
N LYS A 183 1.57 -4.69 -30.00
CA LYS A 183 0.40 -4.96 -29.16
C LYS A 183 -0.02 -6.43 -29.15
N LYS A 184 0.05 -7.13 -30.29
CA LYS A 184 -0.22 -8.58 -30.34
C LYS A 184 0.84 -9.37 -29.58
N ARG A 185 2.12 -9.03 -29.78
CA ARG A 185 3.24 -9.67 -29.10
C ARG A 185 3.16 -9.49 -27.58
N ILE A 186 2.81 -8.30 -27.09
CA ILE A 186 2.59 -8.01 -25.66
C ILE A 186 1.51 -8.94 -25.08
N ARG A 187 0.36 -9.06 -25.75
CA ARG A 187 -0.75 -9.93 -25.31
C ARG A 187 -0.35 -11.39 -25.22
N LYS A 188 0.47 -11.86 -26.16
CA LYS A 188 1.00 -13.24 -26.16
C LYS A 188 2.01 -13.46 -25.03
N TYR A 189 2.86 -12.47 -24.77
CA TYR A 189 3.92 -12.51 -23.77
C TYR A 189 3.39 -12.46 -22.33
N LYS A 190 2.30 -11.71 -22.07
CA LYS A 190 1.67 -11.57 -20.74
C LYS A 190 2.66 -11.06 -19.67
N PRO A 191 3.09 -9.78 -19.78
CA PRO A 191 4.19 -9.25 -18.96
C PRO A 191 3.96 -9.40 -17.45
N ASP A 192 2.76 -9.17 -16.94
CA ASP A 192 2.49 -9.26 -15.49
C ASP A 192 2.67 -10.68 -14.95
N ARG A 193 2.28 -11.69 -15.73
CA ARG A 193 2.51 -13.09 -15.38
C ARG A 193 4.00 -13.40 -15.39
N ARG A 194 4.69 -12.99 -16.47
CA ARG A 194 6.13 -13.23 -16.63
C ARG A 194 6.95 -12.53 -15.54
N ARG A 195 6.53 -11.33 -15.13
CA ARG A 195 7.13 -10.56 -14.02
C ARG A 195 7.14 -11.37 -12.72
N LYS A 196 6.01 -12.01 -12.38
CA LYS A 196 5.92 -12.90 -11.21
C LYS A 196 6.80 -14.14 -11.35
N GLU A 197 6.85 -14.75 -12.54
CA GLU A 197 7.71 -15.93 -12.80
C GLU A 197 9.21 -15.62 -12.63
N LEU A 198 9.62 -14.37 -12.84
CA LEU A 198 11.00 -13.90 -12.65
C LEU A 198 11.29 -13.35 -11.24
N GLY A 199 10.31 -13.38 -10.32
CA GLY A 199 10.47 -12.85 -8.96
C GLY A 199 10.54 -11.33 -8.87
N LEU A 200 10.18 -10.61 -9.94
CA LEU A 200 10.18 -9.15 -9.97
C LEU A 200 8.91 -8.63 -9.27
N ASN A 201 9.07 -7.65 -8.38
CA ASN A 201 7.99 -7.12 -7.56
C ASN A 201 8.04 -5.60 -7.43
N ASN A 202 6.92 -4.99 -7.03
CA ASN A 202 6.80 -3.54 -6.96
C ASN A 202 7.13 -2.97 -5.56
N ILE A 203 7.72 -3.76 -4.66
CA ILE A 203 7.97 -3.34 -3.28
C ILE A 203 8.78 -2.04 -3.21
N PRO A 204 9.90 -1.87 -3.95
CA PRO A 204 10.64 -0.61 -3.91
C PRO A 204 9.82 0.62 -4.33
N LEU A 205 8.82 0.42 -5.21
CA LEU A 205 7.94 1.49 -5.67
C LEU A 205 6.92 1.88 -4.59
N TYR A 206 6.39 0.89 -3.88
CA TYR A 206 5.48 1.10 -2.76
C TYR A 206 6.19 1.64 -1.52
N GLU A 207 7.39 1.17 -1.19
CA GLU A 207 8.23 1.74 -0.13
C GLU A 207 8.46 3.24 -0.37
N GLY A 208 8.84 3.61 -1.59
CA GLY A 208 9.03 5.00 -1.98
C GLY A 208 7.76 5.84 -1.83
N LEU A 209 6.59 5.30 -2.22
CA LEU A 209 5.30 5.97 -2.02
C LEU A 209 4.96 6.13 -0.54
N ILE A 210 5.03 5.05 0.25
CA ILE A 210 4.68 5.04 1.68
C ILE A 210 5.54 6.02 2.46
N ASN A 211 6.85 6.03 2.21
CA ASN A 211 7.77 6.92 2.92
C ASN A 211 7.54 8.39 2.53
N SER A 212 7.28 8.69 1.25
CA SER A 212 6.92 10.05 0.82
C SER A 212 5.50 10.46 1.23
N TYR A 213 4.64 9.53 1.63
CA TYR A 213 3.26 9.76 2.08
C TYR A 213 3.11 9.70 3.61
N GLU A 214 4.21 9.63 4.36
CA GLU A 214 4.22 9.45 5.82
C GLU A 214 3.28 10.41 6.54
N HIS A 215 3.38 11.72 6.26
CA HIS A 215 2.58 12.72 6.96
C HIS A 215 1.06 12.49 6.80
N ALA A 216 0.63 12.07 5.61
CA ALA A 216 -0.78 11.78 5.35
C ALA A 216 -1.24 10.46 5.97
N LEU A 217 -0.33 9.48 6.11
CA LEU A 217 -0.60 8.20 6.78
C LEU A 217 -0.72 8.33 8.30
N ARG A 218 -0.19 9.41 8.88
CA ARG A 218 -0.31 9.67 10.32
C ARG A 218 -1.76 9.96 10.67
N LEU A 219 -2.34 9.14 11.52
CA LEU A 219 -3.72 9.25 11.98
C LEU A 219 -3.73 9.50 13.48
N VAL A 220 -4.32 10.63 13.89
CA VAL A 220 -4.67 10.87 15.30
C VAL A 220 -6.09 10.35 15.50
N PRO A 221 -6.29 9.26 16.26
CA PRO A 221 -7.63 8.72 16.47
C PRO A 221 -8.54 9.78 17.10
N ASN A 222 -9.68 10.02 16.46
CA ASN A 222 -10.79 10.79 17.02
C ASN A 222 -12.07 9.96 16.90
N GLU A 223 -13.12 10.38 17.58
CA GLU A 223 -14.39 9.65 17.63
C GLU A 223 -14.97 9.38 16.23
N CYS A 224 -14.92 10.36 15.32
CA CYS A 224 -15.43 10.18 13.96
C CYS A 224 -14.64 9.11 13.18
N VAL A 225 -13.32 9.22 13.18
CA VAL A 225 -12.41 8.26 12.52
C VAL A 225 -12.60 6.86 13.09
N GLN A 226 -12.69 6.74 14.41
CA GLN A 226 -12.96 5.46 15.08
C GLN A 226 -14.29 4.87 14.62
N ASN A 227 -15.34 5.68 14.54
CA ASN A 227 -16.67 5.23 14.16
C ASN A 227 -16.73 4.73 12.71
N VAL A 228 -16.16 5.49 11.78
CA VAL A 228 -16.08 5.10 10.35
C VAL A 228 -15.27 3.82 10.22
N PHE A 229 -14.07 3.79 10.82
CA PHE A 229 -13.19 2.64 10.76
C PHE A 229 -13.86 1.38 11.33
N GLN A 230 -14.45 1.46 12.53
CA GLN A 230 -15.06 0.29 13.17
C GLN A 230 -16.22 -0.28 12.36
N ASN A 231 -17.08 0.56 11.78
CA ASN A 231 -18.20 0.10 10.97
C ASN A 231 -17.72 -0.69 9.74
N ASP A 232 -16.80 -0.12 8.96
CA ASP A 232 -16.29 -0.77 7.75
C ASP A 232 -15.41 -1.98 8.07
N TYR A 233 -14.52 -1.84 9.07
CA TYR A 233 -13.62 -2.91 9.47
C TYR A 233 -14.39 -4.12 9.99
N ILE A 234 -15.27 -3.93 10.98
CA ILE A 234 -15.93 -5.06 11.66
C ILE A 234 -16.81 -5.83 10.68
N TYR A 235 -17.51 -5.13 9.79
CA TYR A 235 -18.29 -5.77 8.73
C TYR A 235 -17.40 -6.63 7.84
N ASN A 236 -16.39 -6.04 7.19
CA ASN A 236 -15.56 -6.76 6.22
C ASN A 236 -14.79 -7.92 6.85
N ASP A 237 -14.22 -7.69 8.03
CA ASP A 237 -13.44 -8.69 8.75
C ASP A 237 -14.30 -9.88 9.19
N SER A 238 -15.54 -9.63 9.61
CA SER A 238 -16.48 -10.71 9.97
C SER A 238 -16.95 -11.50 8.75
N ARG A 239 -17.18 -10.83 7.61
CA ARG A 239 -17.49 -11.49 6.33
C ARG A 239 -16.34 -12.38 5.86
N ILE A 240 -15.08 -11.98 6.09
CA ILE A 240 -13.90 -12.81 5.76
C ILE A 240 -13.92 -14.12 6.54
N GLU A 241 -14.33 -14.09 7.80
CA GLU A 241 -14.48 -15.27 8.66
C GLU A 241 -15.74 -16.09 8.38
N GLY A 242 -16.56 -15.69 7.39
CA GLY A 242 -17.74 -16.42 6.95
C GLY A 242 -19.03 -16.08 7.71
N VAL A 243 -19.03 -15.01 8.51
CA VAL A 243 -20.24 -14.53 9.17
C VAL A 243 -21.22 -13.99 8.13
N ASP A 244 -22.46 -14.47 8.15
CA ASP A 244 -23.50 -13.99 7.25
C ASP A 244 -24.31 -12.86 7.87
N ILE A 245 -23.95 -11.63 7.51
CA ILE A 245 -24.58 -10.40 8.02
C ILE A 245 -24.47 -9.30 6.97
N ASP A 246 -25.50 -8.45 6.87
CA ASP A 246 -25.48 -7.25 6.05
C ASP A 246 -24.81 -6.06 6.77
N ILE A 247 -24.47 -5.03 6.01
CA ILE A 247 -23.71 -3.88 6.51
C ILE A 247 -24.55 -3.02 7.46
N GLU A 248 -25.85 -2.89 7.21
CA GLU A 248 -26.76 -2.11 8.05
C GLU A 248 -26.91 -2.74 9.44
N THR A 249 -27.14 -4.05 9.51
CA THR A 249 -27.24 -4.80 10.76
C THR A 249 -25.92 -4.77 11.53
N ALA A 250 -24.78 -4.95 10.84
CA ALA A 250 -23.47 -4.84 11.48
C ALA A 250 -23.26 -3.44 12.10
N ALA A 251 -23.59 -2.37 11.37
CA ALA A 251 -23.47 -1.00 11.85
C ALA A 251 -24.41 -0.69 13.04
N GLU A 252 -25.63 -1.27 13.07
CA GLU A 252 -26.54 -1.16 14.21
C GLU A 252 -25.91 -1.77 15.48
N ILE A 253 -25.39 -3.00 15.38
CA ILE A 253 -24.76 -3.70 16.51
C ILE A 253 -23.53 -2.94 17.01
N VAL A 254 -22.65 -2.51 16.10
CA VAL A 254 -21.45 -1.73 16.46
C VAL A 254 -21.83 -0.44 17.19
N THR A 255 -22.88 0.24 16.72
CA THR A 255 -23.37 1.48 17.34
C THR A 255 -23.95 1.23 18.72
N ASP A 256 -24.79 0.20 18.90
CA ASP A 256 -25.37 -0.12 20.20
C ASP A 256 -24.29 -0.54 21.21
N ILE A 257 -23.32 -1.36 20.80
CA ILE A 257 -22.20 -1.77 21.65
C ILE A 257 -21.32 -0.57 22.06
N ARG A 258 -21.12 0.39 21.17
CA ARG A 258 -20.38 1.62 21.51
C ARG A 258 -21.11 2.43 22.60
N LEU A 259 -22.43 2.52 22.54
CA LEU A 259 -23.24 3.32 23.47
C LEU A 259 -23.49 2.59 24.80
N SER A 260 -23.78 1.30 24.74
CA SER A 260 -24.29 0.50 25.86
C SER A 260 -23.27 -0.49 26.42
N GLN A 261 -22.15 -0.72 25.72
CA GLN A 261 -21.11 -1.69 26.09
C GLN A 261 -21.71 -3.06 26.45
N GLN A 262 -21.35 -3.62 27.61
CA GLN A 262 -21.85 -4.92 28.06
C GLN A 262 -23.36 -4.94 28.35
N SER A 263 -24.00 -3.77 28.46
CA SER A 263 -25.45 -3.64 28.61
C SER A 263 -26.20 -3.59 27.27
N SER A 264 -25.51 -3.76 26.15
CA SER A 264 -26.10 -3.84 24.81
C SER A 264 -27.14 -4.95 24.72
N LYS A 265 -28.21 -4.69 23.94
CA LYS A 265 -29.27 -5.69 23.68
C LYS A 265 -28.75 -6.91 22.91
N TYR A 266 -27.59 -6.79 22.25
CA TYR A 266 -26.96 -7.85 21.45
C TYR A 266 -26.04 -8.78 22.26
N CYS A 267 -25.59 -8.37 23.45
CA CYS A 267 -24.78 -9.22 24.34
C CYS A 267 -25.54 -10.45 24.91
N PRO A 268 -26.84 -10.37 25.26
CA PRO A 268 -27.60 -11.54 25.71
C PRO A 268 -28.21 -12.37 24.56
N GLU A 269 -28.00 -12.01 23.30
CA GLU A 269 -28.57 -12.74 22.17
C GLU A 269 -27.87 -14.10 21.95
N GLU A 270 -28.61 -15.09 21.45
CA GLU A 270 -28.06 -16.41 21.10
C GLU A 270 -27.57 -16.48 19.64
N ASN A 271 -27.75 -15.39 18.87
CA ASN A 271 -27.28 -15.34 17.50
C ASN A 271 -25.76 -15.16 17.45
N GLU A 272 -25.06 -16.24 17.07
CA GLU A 272 -23.60 -16.29 16.98
C GLU A 272 -23.02 -15.19 16.07
N ALA A 273 -23.71 -14.83 14.98
CA ALA A 273 -23.27 -13.74 14.11
C ALA A 273 -23.28 -12.40 14.84
N PHE A 274 -24.32 -12.13 15.64
CA PHE A 274 -24.44 -10.87 16.36
C PHE A 274 -23.47 -10.80 17.53
N LEU A 275 -23.30 -11.91 18.26
CA LEU A 275 -22.29 -12.04 19.31
C LEU A 275 -20.88 -11.82 18.77
N SER A 276 -20.58 -12.36 17.59
CA SER A 276 -19.31 -12.15 16.89
C SER A 276 -19.06 -10.67 16.61
N ILE A 277 -20.04 -9.96 16.04
CA ILE A 277 -19.94 -8.51 15.74
C ILE A 277 -19.80 -7.69 17.03
N ALA A 278 -20.59 -8.02 18.04
CA ALA A 278 -20.60 -7.33 19.32
C ALA A 278 -19.25 -7.43 20.05
N GLY A 279 -18.72 -8.65 20.16
CA GLY A 279 -17.41 -8.89 20.74
C GLY A 279 -16.28 -8.24 19.93
N HIS A 280 -16.41 -8.21 18.61
CA HIS A 280 -15.48 -7.53 17.73
C HIS A 280 -15.45 -6.01 17.96
N ALA A 281 -16.62 -5.39 18.11
CA ALA A 281 -16.76 -3.98 18.45
C ALA A 281 -16.16 -3.66 19.83
N ALA A 282 -16.35 -4.55 20.81
CA ALA A 282 -15.74 -4.42 22.13
C ALA A 282 -14.20 -4.49 22.07
N MET A 283 -13.64 -5.39 21.25
CA MET A 283 -12.20 -5.51 21.01
C MET A 283 -11.60 -4.24 20.40
N TYR A 284 -12.21 -3.68 19.36
CA TYR A 284 -11.67 -2.46 18.75
C TYR A 284 -11.85 -1.23 19.62
N SER A 285 -12.94 -1.15 20.38
CA SER A 285 -13.11 -0.10 21.37
C SER A 285 -11.98 -0.13 22.41
N HIS A 286 -11.49 -1.32 22.77
CA HIS A 286 -10.31 -1.44 23.63
C HIS A 286 -9.02 -0.93 22.96
N ILE A 287 -8.81 -1.19 21.67
CA ILE A 287 -7.63 -0.70 20.92
C ILE A 287 -7.59 0.84 20.91
N PHE A 288 -8.71 1.49 20.61
CA PHE A 288 -8.78 2.95 20.51
C PHE A 288 -8.83 3.66 21.88
N ASN A 289 -9.41 3.03 22.91
CA ASN A 289 -9.55 3.62 24.25
C ASN A 289 -8.34 3.36 25.17
N THR A 290 -7.51 2.36 24.87
CA THR A 290 -6.28 2.15 25.63
C THR A 290 -5.33 3.28 25.28
N SER A 291 -4.88 4.03 26.31
CA SER A 291 -3.92 5.10 26.11
C SER A 291 -2.75 4.59 25.27
N MET A 292 -2.19 5.47 24.44
CA MET A 292 -1.00 5.20 23.62
C MET A 292 0.25 5.03 24.49
N SER A 293 0.17 4.15 25.50
CA SER A 293 1.28 3.74 26.30
C SER A 293 2.31 3.16 25.34
N GLY A 294 3.54 3.66 25.37
CA GLY A 294 4.64 3.20 24.51
C GLY A 294 5.08 1.77 24.79
N LYS A 295 4.29 0.97 25.51
CA LYS A 295 4.54 -0.43 25.82
C LYS A 295 3.56 -1.28 25.02
N CYS A 296 4.11 -2.24 24.27
CA CYS A 296 3.37 -3.26 23.54
C CYS A 296 4.02 -4.60 23.78
N SER A 297 3.20 -5.65 23.85
CA SER A 297 3.67 -7.02 23.95
C SER A 297 2.83 -7.90 23.05
N VAL A 298 3.41 -8.99 22.54
CA VAL A 298 2.64 -10.01 21.84
C VAL A 298 1.48 -10.54 22.69
N PHE A 299 1.62 -10.52 24.03
CA PHE A 299 0.58 -10.98 24.95
C PHE A 299 -0.64 -10.06 25.01
N ASP A 300 -0.57 -8.86 24.42
CA ASP A 300 -1.78 -8.06 24.19
C ASP A 300 -2.79 -8.80 23.29
N THR A 301 -2.35 -9.76 22.46
CA THR A 301 -3.24 -10.66 21.71
C THR A 301 -4.19 -11.45 22.62
N VAL A 302 -3.77 -11.80 23.84
CA VAL A 302 -4.61 -12.51 24.83
C VAL A 302 -5.74 -11.60 25.30
N ALA A 303 -5.44 -10.33 25.57
CA ALA A 303 -6.43 -9.34 25.97
C ALA A 303 -7.42 -9.05 24.84
N LEU A 304 -6.92 -8.94 23.60
CA LEU A 304 -7.74 -8.77 22.39
C LEU A 304 -8.69 -9.96 22.20
N ASN A 305 -8.19 -11.19 22.24
CA ASN A 305 -9.01 -12.40 22.10
C ASN A 305 -10.05 -12.50 23.23
N LYS A 306 -9.67 -12.18 24.47
CA LYS A 306 -10.62 -12.11 25.59
C LYS A 306 -11.75 -11.09 25.35
N LYS A 307 -11.44 -9.93 24.74
CA LYS A 307 -12.46 -8.94 24.38
C LYS A 307 -13.35 -9.42 23.25
N LEU A 308 -12.79 -10.09 22.24
CA LEU A 308 -13.55 -10.67 21.13
C LEU A 308 -14.65 -11.63 21.60
N PHE A 309 -14.41 -12.41 22.65
CA PHE A 309 -15.42 -13.34 23.19
C PHE A 309 -16.20 -12.80 24.39
N SER A 310 -16.03 -11.52 24.75
CA SER A 310 -16.60 -10.98 26.00
C SER A 310 -18.12 -10.86 26.02
N CYS A 311 -18.76 -10.92 24.85
CA CYS A 311 -20.21 -10.93 24.70
C CYS A 311 -20.79 -12.36 24.62
N PHE A 312 -19.96 -13.41 24.49
CA PHE A 312 -20.44 -14.77 24.33
C PHE A 312 -20.95 -15.35 25.66
N PRO A 313 -21.83 -16.38 25.66
CA PRO A 313 -22.34 -17.03 26.86
C PRO A 313 -21.26 -17.62 27.80
N HIS A 314 -20.12 -18.03 27.21
CA HIS A 314 -18.95 -18.57 27.93
C HIS A 314 -17.70 -17.71 27.69
N PRO A 315 -17.69 -16.46 28.20
CA PRO A 315 -16.63 -15.50 27.88
C PRO A 315 -15.26 -15.90 28.43
N GLU A 316 -15.21 -16.81 29.41
CA GLU A 316 -13.98 -17.38 29.97
C GLU A 316 -13.15 -18.14 28.95
N PHE A 317 -13.75 -18.61 27.84
CA PHE A 317 -13.03 -19.23 26.74
C PHE A 317 -12.05 -18.25 26.06
N GLY A 318 -12.41 -16.96 26.02
CA GLY A 318 -11.60 -15.92 25.40
C GLY A 318 -10.28 -15.70 26.11
N GLY A 319 -9.20 -15.62 25.33
CA GLY A 319 -7.83 -15.42 25.83
C GLY A 319 -7.14 -16.70 26.30
N GLN A 320 -7.73 -17.87 26.13
CA GLN A 320 -7.06 -19.14 26.44
C GLN A 320 -6.30 -19.68 25.22
N PHE A 321 -5.06 -20.13 25.45
CA PHE A 321 -4.30 -20.84 24.41
C PHE A 321 -4.88 -22.23 24.16
N ARG A 322 -4.87 -22.66 22.90
CA ARG A 322 -5.35 -23.99 22.53
C ARG A 322 -4.50 -25.08 23.17
N GLN A 323 -5.15 -26.18 23.53
CA GLN A 323 -4.50 -27.35 24.16
C GLN A 323 -4.35 -28.53 23.20
N ASN A 324 -4.70 -28.34 21.93
CA ASN A 324 -4.61 -29.36 20.88
C ASN A 324 -4.05 -28.73 19.60
N ASN A 325 -3.51 -29.57 18.71
CA ASN A 325 -3.08 -29.13 17.38
C ASN A 325 -4.30 -28.93 16.47
N THR A 326 -4.33 -27.80 15.76
CA THR A 326 -5.44 -27.42 14.88
C THR A 326 -4.95 -27.29 13.44
N LEU A 327 -5.85 -27.58 12.50
CA LEU A 327 -5.63 -27.34 11.07
C LEU A 327 -6.39 -26.08 10.69
N VAL A 328 -5.72 -25.18 9.97
CA VAL A 328 -6.38 -24.02 9.38
C VAL A 328 -6.99 -24.46 8.05
N LEU A 329 -8.32 -24.46 7.98
CA LEU A 329 -9.07 -24.84 6.78
C LEU A 329 -8.60 -24.00 5.57
N GLY A 330 -8.12 -24.67 4.52
CA GLY A 330 -7.64 -24.03 3.29
C GLY A 330 -6.19 -23.56 3.32
N ALA A 331 -5.51 -23.60 4.47
CA ALA A 331 -4.09 -23.29 4.55
C ALA A 331 -3.22 -24.48 4.12
N LYS A 332 -2.00 -24.18 3.62
CA LYS A 332 -1.02 -25.19 3.20
C LYS A 332 0.12 -25.37 4.21
N PHE A 333 -0.09 -25.00 5.47
CA PHE A 333 0.89 -25.14 6.55
C PHE A 333 0.29 -25.84 7.76
N GLU A 334 1.16 -26.44 8.57
CA GLU A 334 0.80 -26.95 9.90
C GLU A 334 1.01 -25.86 10.93
N THR A 335 0.04 -25.69 11.84
CA THR A 335 0.18 -24.75 12.95
C THR A 335 1.24 -25.23 13.94
N THR A 336 1.83 -24.30 14.67
CA THR A 336 2.81 -24.63 15.73
C THR A 336 2.23 -25.66 16.71
N ASP A 337 3.04 -26.61 17.19
CA ASP A 337 2.56 -27.55 18.20
C ASP A 337 2.07 -26.79 19.45
N HIS A 338 0.92 -27.16 20.00
CA HIS A 338 0.31 -26.42 21.11
C HIS A 338 1.24 -26.28 22.34
N ARG A 339 2.17 -27.23 22.54
CA ARG A 339 3.18 -27.19 23.61
C ARG A 339 4.24 -26.11 23.40
N ASN A 340 4.41 -25.67 22.15
CA ASN A 340 5.41 -24.68 21.74
C ASN A 340 4.81 -23.27 21.55
N ILE A 341 3.51 -23.07 21.77
CA ILE A 341 2.88 -21.74 21.64
C ILE A 341 3.59 -20.68 22.49
N ILE A 342 3.82 -20.95 23.78
CA ILE A 342 4.47 -19.97 24.68
C ILE A 342 5.92 -19.69 24.26
N PRO A 343 6.79 -20.71 24.03
CA PRO A 343 8.14 -20.47 23.52
C PRO A 343 8.18 -19.64 22.23
N GLU A 344 7.34 -19.92 21.25
CA GLU A 344 7.33 -19.16 19.99
C GLU A 344 6.80 -17.74 20.18
N LEU A 345 5.76 -17.55 21.01
CA LEU A 345 5.28 -16.21 21.35
C LEU A 345 6.36 -15.38 22.06
N LEU A 346 7.17 -15.96 22.94
CA LEU A 346 8.27 -15.22 23.59
C LEU A 346 9.28 -14.69 22.58
N LYS A 347 9.61 -15.45 21.53
CA LYS A 347 10.49 -14.96 20.44
C LYS A 347 9.85 -13.82 19.65
N VAL A 348 8.55 -13.92 19.37
CA VAL A 348 7.80 -12.85 18.71
C VAL A 348 7.72 -11.60 19.61
N ASP A 349 7.56 -11.77 20.92
CA ASP A 349 7.49 -10.68 21.89
C ASP A 349 8.77 -9.84 21.91
N GLU A 350 9.94 -10.47 21.82
CA GLU A 350 11.22 -9.76 21.69
C GLU A 350 11.24 -8.86 20.45
N LYS A 351 10.76 -9.37 19.31
CA LYS A 351 10.66 -8.60 18.06
C LYS A 351 9.64 -7.45 18.18
N VAL A 352 8.48 -7.70 18.79
CA VAL A 352 7.45 -6.66 19.04
C VAL A 352 8.02 -5.54 19.91
N LYS A 353 8.70 -5.89 21.00
CA LYS A 353 9.33 -4.92 21.91
C LYS A 353 10.39 -4.10 21.17
N SER A 354 11.28 -4.77 20.43
CA SER A 354 12.31 -4.11 19.62
C SER A 354 11.69 -3.15 18.58
N LEU A 355 10.63 -3.57 17.89
CA LEU A 355 9.95 -2.74 16.88
C LEU A 355 9.39 -1.45 17.51
N ILE A 356 8.83 -1.53 18.72
CA ILE A 356 8.22 -0.39 19.39
C ILE A 356 9.27 0.53 20.03
N GLU A 357 10.33 -0.03 20.60
CA GLU A 357 11.45 0.71 21.18
C GLU A 357 12.18 1.53 20.11
N HIS A 358 12.49 0.92 18.98
CA HIS A 358 13.26 1.53 17.89
C HIS A 358 12.37 2.09 16.75
N ARG A 359 11.06 2.30 16.98
CA ARG A 359 10.10 2.66 15.93
C ARG A 359 10.44 3.94 15.14
N THR A 360 11.21 4.85 15.72
CA THR A 360 11.64 6.11 15.09
C THR A 360 12.91 5.96 14.24
N GLU A 361 13.59 4.81 14.32
CA GLU A 361 14.80 4.51 13.54
C GLU A 361 14.45 3.89 12.18
N PHE A 362 13.24 3.35 12.05
CA PHE A 362 12.75 2.75 10.81
C PHE A 362 12.06 3.78 9.92
N SER A 363 12.17 3.59 8.60
CA SER A 363 11.22 4.19 7.68
C SER A 363 9.81 3.63 7.93
N ILE A 364 8.77 4.35 7.53
CA ILE A 364 7.38 3.87 7.69
C ILE A 364 7.16 2.57 6.93
N SER A 365 7.72 2.45 5.71
CA SER A 365 7.64 1.20 4.94
C SER A 365 8.24 0.02 5.70
N SER A 366 9.44 0.21 6.26
CA SER A 366 10.14 -0.84 7.03
C SER A 366 9.36 -1.23 8.29
N TYR A 367 8.79 -0.25 9.00
CA TYR A 367 7.95 -0.51 10.17
C TYR A 367 6.74 -1.37 9.80
N ILE A 368 6.07 -1.07 8.69
CA ILE A 368 4.93 -1.82 8.19
C ILE A 368 5.35 -3.24 7.80
N GLU A 369 6.45 -3.41 7.06
CA GLU A 369 6.93 -4.74 6.64
C GLU A 369 7.26 -5.64 7.84
N ILE A 370 7.93 -5.11 8.86
CA ILE A 370 8.20 -5.86 10.09
C ILE A 370 6.87 -6.24 10.78
N ALA A 371 5.90 -5.33 10.85
CA ALA A 371 4.58 -5.63 11.41
C ALA A 371 3.82 -6.69 10.60
N VAL A 372 3.94 -6.69 9.26
CA VAL A 372 3.35 -7.71 8.37
C VAL A 372 4.02 -9.07 8.59
N HIS A 373 5.34 -9.08 8.77
CA HIS A 373 6.08 -10.30 9.08
C HIS A 373 5.65 -10.88 10.44
N LEU A 374 5.50 -10.04 11.47
CA LEU A 374 4.99 -10.46 12.79
C LEU A 374 3.55 -10.99 12.70
N HIS A 375 2.70 -10.35 11.90
CA HIS A 375 1.35 -10.82 11.62
C HIS A 375 1.38 -12.24 11.02
N HIS A 376 2.19 -12.46 9.99
CA HIS A 376 2.36 -13.80 9.39
C HIS A 376 2.87 -14.84 10.40
N GLU A 377 3.94 -14.54 11.15
CA GLU A 377 4.47 -15.45 12.18
C GLU A 377 3.39 -15.86 13.19
N LEU A 378 2.56 -14.90 13.63
CA LEU A 378 1.46 -15.20 14.53
C LEU A 378 0.37 -16.06 13.89
N THR A 379 0.09 -15.89 12.60
CA THR A 379 -0.88 -16.76 11.89
C THR A 379 -0.41 -18.21 11.81
N VAL A 380 0.91 -18.44 11.75
CA VAL A 380 1.54 -19.77 11.80
C VAL A 380 1.50 -20.34 13.22
N ILE A 381 1.79 -19.53 14.24
CA ILE A 381 1.68 -19.95 15.65
C ILE A 381 0.24 -20.34 15.99
N HIS A 382 -0.72 -19.54 15.51
CA HIS A 382 -2.15 -19.78 15.65
C HIS A 382 -2.58 -20.08 17.11
N PRO A 383 -2.35 -19.16 18.05
CA PRO A 383 -2.27 -19.48 19.48
C PRO A 383 -3.61 -19.83 20.16
N PHE A 384 -4.75 -19.37 19.64
CA PHE A 384 -6.05 -19.52 20.30
C PHE A 384 -6.87 -20.68 19.75
N GLY A 385 -7.87 -21.13 20.52
CA GLY A 385 -8.83 -22.14 20.05
C GLY A 385 -9.75 -21.64 18.93
N ASP A 386 -10.10 -20.35 18.96
CA ASP A 386 -10.88 -19.67 17.93
C ASP A 386 -10.56 -18.15 17.90
N GLY A 387 -10.96 -17.48 16.82
CA GLY A 387 -10.83 -16.03 16.65
C GLY A 387 -9.44 -15.58 16.25
N ASN A 388 -8.55 -16.49 15.81
CA ASN A 388 -7.17 -16.16 15.43
C ASN A 388 -7.12 -15.12 14.31
N GLY A 389 -7.88 -15.30 13.22
CA GLY A 389 -7.90 -14.33 12.10
C GLY A 389 -8.23 -12.91 12.56
N ARG A 390 -9.36 -12.74 13.27
CA ARG A 390 -9.82 -11.48 13.87
C ARG A 390 -8.81 -10.89 14.86
N THR A 391 -8.31 -11.71 15.78
CA THR A 391 -7.39 -11.27 16.85
C THR A 391 -6.05 -10.79 16.28
N LEU A 392 -5.49 -11.51 15.31
CA LEU A 392 -4.16 -11.21 14.78
C LEU A 392 -4.17 -10.00 13.83
N ARG A 393 -5.23 -9.84 13.02
CA ARG A 393 -5.45 -8.60 12.25
C ARG A 393 -5.68 -7.40 13.17
N ALA A 394 -6.40 -7.60 14.29
CA ALA A 394 -6.54 -6.58 15.32
C ALA A 394 -5.22 -6.23 16.02
N PHE A 395 -4.34 -7.21 16.23
CA PHE A 395 -2.99 -6.95 16.76
C PHE A 395 -2.12 -6.15 15.79
N PHE A 396 -2.16 -6.47 14.48
CA PHE A 396 -1.52 -5.65 13.44
C PHE A 396 -2.02 -4.20 13.50
N ASN A 397 -3.34 -4.01 13.56
CA ASN A 397 -3.93 -2.68 13.66
C ASN A 397 -3.56 -1.95 14.95
N MET A 398 -3.42 -2.67 16.07
CA MET A 398 -2.93 -2.09 17.32
C MET A 398 -1.48 -1.59 17.18
N LEU A 399 -0.61 -2.28 16.45
CA LEU A 399 0.75 -1.78 16.15
C LEU A 399 0.69 -0.49 15.32
N MET A 400 -0.16 -0.45 14.29
CA MET A 400 -0.35 0.76 13.47
C MET A 400 -0.85 1.93 14.32
N VAL A 401 -1.96 1.74 15.05
CA VAL A 401 -2.55 2.78 15.90
C VAL A 401 -1.55 3.27 16.94
N ARG A 402 -0.82 2.37 17.63
CA ARG A 402 0.21 2.74 18.63
C ARG A 402 1.39 3.53 18.05
N ASN A 403 1.64 3.43 16.74
CA ASN A 403 2.61 4.25 16.04
C ASN A 403 1.98 5.47 15.31
N ASN A 404 0.75 5.86 15.67
CA ASN A 404 -0.02 6.91 14.98
C ASN A 404 -0.16 6.68 13.48
N LEU A 405 -0.17 5.43 13.01
CA LEU A 405 -0.37 5.09 11.61
C LEU A 405 -1.82 4.66 11.37
N THR A 406 -2.26 4.87 10.14
CA THR A 406 -3.58 4.42 9.69
C THR A 406 -3.71 2.90 9.84
N PRO A 407 -4.72 2.38 10.57
CA PRO A 407 -5.02 0.96 10.59
C PRO A 407 -5.65 0.51 9.26
N ILE A 408 -5.63 -0.79 8.99
CA ILE A 408 -6.17 -1.37 7.77
C ILE A 408 -7.48 -2.11 8.01
N TYR A 409 -8.30 -2.22 6.97
CA TYR A 409 -9.31 -3.27 6.84
C TYR A 409 -9.11 -3.97 5.50
N ILE A 410 -9.35 -5.27 5.48
CA ILE A 410 -9.31 -6.06 4.26
C ILE A 410 -10.75 -6.14 3.76
N LYS A 411 -11.01 -5.65 2.55
CA LYS A 411 -12.36 -5.75 1.97
C LYS A 411 -12.67 -7.22 1.64
N ILE A 412 -13.94 -7.61 1.73
CA ILE A 412 -14.33 -9.00 1.44
C ILE A 412 -13.95 -9.42 0.01
N GLU A 413 -13.98 -8.48 -0.94
CA GLU A 413 -13.56 -8.71 -2.33
C GLU A 413 -12.06 -9.01 -2.47
N ASP A 414 -11.25 -8.53 -1.51
CA ASP A 414 -9.79 -8.70 -1.48
C ASP A 414 -9.36 -9.98 -0.71
N LYS A 415 -10.31 -10.76 -0.17
CA LYS A 415 -10.04 -11.96 0.66
C LYS A 415 -9.14 -12.97 -0.04
N ASP A 416 -9.42 -13.28 -1.30
CA ASP A 416 -8.66 -14.30 -2.04
C ASP A 416 -7.23 -13.83 -2.34
N GLU A 417 -7.02 -12.53 -2.60
CA GLU A 417 -5.69 -11.95 -2.79
C GLU A 417 -4.88 -12.04 -1.48
N TYR A 418 -5.50 -11.69 -0.35
CA TYR A 418 -4.88 -11.80 0.97
C TYR A 418 -4.47 -13.23 1.32
N LEU A 419 -5.37 -14.20 1.16
CA LEU A 419 -5.10 -15.61 1.45
C LEU A 419 -4.03 -16.19 0.52
N ALA A 420 -4.04 -15.80 -0.76
CA ALA A 420 -3.01 -16.21 -1.71
C ALA A 420 -1.64 -15.65 -1.32
N ALA A 421 -1.56 -14.40 -0.86
CA ALA A 421 -0.32 -13.79 -0.40
C ALA A 421 0.24 -14.47 0.86
N LEU A 422 -0.62 -14.82 1.83
CA LEU A 422 -0.22 -15.62 2.99
C LEU A 422 0.31 -16.99 2.57
N ALA A 423 -0.38 -17.69 1.67
CA ALA A 423 0.04 -19.01 1.21
C ALA A 423 1.41 -19.01 0.49
N ILE A 424 1.78 -17.92 -0.17
CA ILE A 424 3.12 -17.74 -0.74
C ILE A 424 4.14 -17.58 0.39
N ALA A 425 3.88 -16.69 1.36
CA ALA A 425 4.76 -16.52 2.52
C ALA A 425 4.97 -17.83 3.30
N ASP A 426 3.90 -18.63 3.46
CA ASP A 426 3.94 -19.94 4.14
C ASP A 426 4.88 -20.94 3.44
N THR A 427 4.91 -20.94 2.10
CA THR A 427 5.55 -22.02 1.32
C THR A 427 6.94 -21.67 0.80
N SER A 428 7.22 -20.38 0.56
CA SER A 428 8.49 -19.94 -0.02
C SER A 428 9.25 -18.93 0.82
N ALA A 429 8.72 -18.50 1.97
CA ALA A 429 9.26 -17.38 2.76
C ALA A 429 9.45 -16.10 1.91
N ASP A 430 8.66 -15.95 0.85
CA ASP A 430 8.62 -14.76 0.02
C ASP A 430 7.44 -13.88 0.47
N TYR A 431 7.77 -12.73 1.02
CA TYR A 431 6.81 -11.78 1.59
C TYR A 431 6.37 -10.70 0.60
N ALA A 432 6.93 -10.64 -0.62
CA ALA A 432 6.69 -9.53 -1.54
C ALA A 432 5.21 -9.34 -1.87
N SER A 433 4.47 -10.43 -2.12
CA SER A 433 3.02 -10.31 -2.38
C SER A 433 2.23 -9.85 -1.14
N LEU A 434 2.68 -10.23 0.05
CA LEU A 434 2.03 -9.86 1.31
C LEU A 434 2.31 -8.40 1.67
N TYR A 435 3.55 -7.94 1.53
CA TYR A 435 3.90 -6.52 1.70
C TYR A 435 3.14 -5.63 0.71
N GLU A 436 3.08 -6.01 -0.56
CA GLU A 436 2.32 -5.25 -1.57
C GLU A 436 0.84 -5.16 -1.21
N PHE A 437 0.26 -6.26 -0.72
CA PHE A 437 -1.13 -6.29 -0.27
C PHE A 437 -1.38 -5.31 0.89
N PHE A 438 -0.56 -5.37 1.94
CA PHE A 438 -0.70 -4.49 3.10
C PHE A 438 -0.42 -3.02 2.78
N PHE A 439 0.52 -2.71 1.90
CA PHE A 439 0.73 -1.35 1.40
C PHE A 439 -0.49 -0.83 0.63
N LYS A 440 -1.14 -1.65 -0.21
CA LYS A 440 -2.39 -1.23 -0.85
C LYS A 440 -3.50 -1.03 0.18
N ALA A 441 -3.64 -1.94 1.14
CA ALA A 441 -4.67 -1.88 2.17
C ALA A 441 -4.57 -0.61 3.04
N ILE A 442 -3.35 -0.24 3.47
CA ILE A 442 -3.14 0.98 4.28
C ILE A 442 -3.42 2.26 3.51
N LEU A 443 -3.02 2.32 2.22
CA LEU A 443 -3.32 3.46 1.37
C LEU A 443 -4.83 3.60 1.14
N ARG A 444 -5.55 2.49 0.88
CA ARG A 444 -7.01 2.48 0.73
C ARG A 444 -7.71 2.94 2.01
N ALA A 445 -7.34 2.36 3.14
CA ALA A 445 -7.91 2.75 4.43
C ALA A 445 -7.66 4.23 4.74
N ASN A 446 -6.49 4.76 4.42
CA ASN A 446 -6.19 6.18 4.60
C ASN A 446 -7.07 7.09 3.74
N VAL A 447 -7.24 6.74 2.45
CA VAL A 447 -8.14 7.48 1.56
C VAL A 447 -9.58 7.44 2.06
N ASP A 448 -10.04 6.29 2.55
CA ASP A 448 -11.42 6.10 3.02
C ASP A 448 -11.69 6.81 4.36
N LEU A 449 -10.70 6.90 5.26
CA LEU A 449 -10.82 7.61 6.55
C LEU A 449 -10.60 9.13 6.46
N THR A 450 -10.02 9.63 5.37
CA THR A 450 -9.75 11.06 5.16
C THR A 450 -10.68 11.71 4.14
N ARG A 451 -11.85 11.09 3.91
CA ARG A 451 -12.90 11.57 2.99
C ARG A 451 -13.58 12.84 3.46
#